data_AF-A0A2A4PEJ5-F1
#
_entry.id   AF-A0A2A4PEJ5-F1
#
_cell.length_a   1.000
_cell.length_b   1.000
_cell.length_c   1.000
_cell.angle_alpha   90.00
_cell.angle_beta   90.00
_cell.angle_gamma   90.00
#
_symmetry.space_group_name_H-M   'P 1'
#
loop_
_entity.id
_entity.type
_entity.pdbx_description
1 polymer ?
#
loop_
_entity_poly.entity_id
_entity_poly.type
_entity_poly.pdbx_seq_one_letter_code
_entity_poly.pdbx_strand_id
1 'polypeptide(L)'
;MRPWLGWQQDYADSMPLLLLLFQVLPGPVAGEDLREQINGLAQLQELDPEQLNELQRACQQQPVATAKLLPRLSCHELYLVSSAIAGCDFDSPITDALVGEALRRPQPTTALACLLAPRRVPLARLPDLAKMALNPNHDLALRSAALVRLLEHGCVSSWPVARSVLLSGTAHDRITPWATWERSGKYELPKRILKVEIEALIRHLSPHPDSISSLAFEPNGSWQAQVEACTQLESRLLPLLSSARDTADLSTHSRQQQESFQRAVGLLLRAGDHDSLQAVTLLLPHALPTMMAALANRDLKLSSAARRCMKLKPQ
;
A
#
# COMPACT_ATOMS: atom_id res chain seq x y z
N MET A 1 39.42 -15.34 9.01
CA MET A 1 38.47 -15.19 7.87
C MET A 1 37.95 -16.56 7.48
N ARG A 2 36.63 -16.71 7.28
CA ARG A 2 35.98 -17.81 6.56
C ARG A 2 34.85 -17.17 5.73
N PRO A 3 34.55 -17.63 4.50
CA PRO A 3 33.53 -17.00 3.67
C PRO A 3 32.12 -17.26 4.23
N TRP A 4 31.24 -16.26 4.11
CA TRP A 4 29.83 -16.38 4.48
C TRP A 4 29.06 -17.12 3.36
N LEU A 5 28.71 -18.37 3.60
CA LEU A 5 27.95 -19.23 2.66
C LEU A 5 26.69 -19.81 3.34
N GLY A 6 25.92 -18.94 4.01
CA GLY A 6 24.67 -19.30 4.71
C GLY A 6 23.39 -18.64 4.17
N TRP A 7 23.50 -17.76 3.16
CA TRP A 7 22.39 -16.87 2.74
C TRP A 7 21.41 -17.46 1.71
N GLN A 8 21.45 -18.78 1.45
CA GLN A 8 20.67 -19.42 0.37
C GLN A 8 19.73 -20.55 0.79
N GLN A 9 19.77 -21.05 2.05
CA GLN A 9 18.88 -22.14 2.48
C GLN A 9 17.74 -21.64 3.39
N ASP A 10 18.01 -20.76 4.35
CA ASP A 10 16.98 -20.21 5.26
C ASP A 10 15.97 -19.26 4.57
N TYR A 11 16.18 -18.94 3.29
CA TYR A 11 15.26 -18.15 2.46
C TYR A 11 14.15 -18.98 1.78
N ALA A 12 14.20 -20.31 1.87
CA ALA A 12 13.20 -21.20 1.26
C ALA A 12 11.82 -21.11 1.96
N ASP A 13 11.81 -21.02 3.29
CA ASP A 13 10.60 -21.33 4.08
C ASP A 13 9.71 -20.10 4.41
N SER A 14 9.97 -18.92 3.81
CA SER A 14 9.23 -17.69 4.19
C SER A 14 8.89 -16.68 3.09
N MET A 15 9.24 -16.92 1.82
CA MET A 15 8.85 -16.05 0.68
C MET A 15 8.48 -16.70 -0.71
N PRO A 16 8.04 -17.98 -0.87
CA PRO A 16 7.80 -18.53 -2.22
C PRO A 16 6.47 -18.15 -2.91
N LEU A 17 5.50 -17.61 -2.17
CA LEU A 17 4.06 -17.83 -2.46
C LEU A 17 3.34 -16.82 -3.39
N LEU A 18 4.07 -16.00 -4.16
CA LEU A 18 3.44 -14.92 -4.97
C LEU A 18 3.87 -14.81 -6.44
N LEU A 19 5.02 -15.35 -6.88
CA LEU A 19 5.50 -15.18 -8.26
C LEU A 19 6.33 -16.36 -8.76
N LEU A 20 5.73 -17.23 -9.59
CA LEU A 20 6.40 -17.96 -10.70
C LEU A 20 5.34 -18.63 -11.61
N LEU A 21 5.39 -18.34 -12.92
CA LEU A 21 4.53 -18.91 -13.98
C LEU A 21 5.27 -20.09 -14.67
N PHE A 22 4.70 -20.93 -15.55
CA PHE A 22 3.48 -20.97 -16.40
C PHE A 22 2.98 -22.47 -16.46
N GLN A 23 2.11 -23.06 -17.30
CA GLN A 23 1.24 -22.80 -18.49
C GLN A 23 0.32 -24.09 -18.64
N VAL A 24 -0.74 -24.32 -19.45
CA VAL A 24 -1.19 -23.90 -20.81
C VAL A 24 -2.73 -24.09 -20.99
N LEU A 25 -3.47 -23.11 -21.56
CA LEU A 25 -4.86 -23.25 -22.06
C LEU A 25 -5.95 -23.59 -20.98
N PRO A 26 -7.19 -24.05 -21.30
CA PRO A 26 -8.32 -23.15 -21.57
C PRO A 26 -9.64 -23.42 -20.80
N GLY A 27 -10.26 -22.38 -20.21
CA GLY A 27 -11.61 -21.97 -20.66
C GLY A 27 -12.55 -21.52 -19.51
N PRO A 28 -13.67 -20.81 -19.76
CA PRO A 28 -14.44 -20.15 -18.69
C PRO A 28 -15.83 -20.71 -18.40
N VAL A 29 -16.33 -20.46 -17.18
CA VAL A 29 -17.72 -20.73 -16.71
C VAL A 29 -18.26 -19.53 -15.89
N ALA A 30 -19.48 -19.57 -15.35
CA ALA A 30 -20.24 -18.40 -14.92
C ALA A 30 -20.06 -18.00 -13.44
N GLY A 31 -20.69 -16.88 -13.04
CA GLY A 31 -20.44 -16.21 -11.76
C GLY A 31 -20.96 -16.91 -10.50
N GLU A 32 -21.77 -17.97 -10.61
CA GLU A 32 -22.07 -18.87 -9.47
C GLU A 32 -21.07 -20.02 -9.42
N ASP A 33 -20.73 -20.63 -10.56
CA ASP A 33 -19.64 -21.62 -10.69
C ASP A 33 -18.31 -21.07 -10.14
N LEU A 34 -18.00 -19.78 -10.37
CA LEU A 34 -16.81 -19.11 -9.86
C LEU A 34 -16.70 -19.21 -8.33
N ARG A 35 -17.82 -19.18 -7.59
CA ARG A 35 -17.75 -19.36 -6.13
C ARG A 35 -17.51 -20.82 -5.76
N GLU A 36 -18.10 -21.77 -6.48
CA GLU A 36 -17.87 -23.20 -6.21
C GLU A 36 -16.43 -23.61 -6.57
N GLN A 37 -15.87 -23.05 -7.63
CA GLN A 37 -14.45 -23.15 -7.99
C GLN A 37 -13.56 -22.59 -6.87
N ILE A 38 -13.80 -21.36 -6.41
CA ILE A 38 -13.06 -20.75 -5.29
C ILE A 38 -13.16 -21.61 -4.02
N ASN A 39 -14.36 -22.11 -3.68
CA ASN A 39 -14.59 -22.95 -2.51
C ASN A 39 -13.90 -24.32 -2.63
N GLY A 40 -13.82 -24.91 -3.83
CA GLY A 40 -13.13 -26.17 -4.08
C GLY A 40 -11.61 -26.03 -3.97
N LEU A 41 -11.05 -24.98 -4.61
CA LEU A 41 -9.63 -24.64 -4.49
C LEU A 41 -9.24 -24.31 -3.04
N ALA A 42 -10.11 -23.63 -2.29
CA ALA A 42 -9.92 -23.34 -0.86
C ALA A 42 -10.02 -24.55 0.08
N GLN A 43 -10.19 -25.78 -0.44
CA GLN A 43 -10.13 -27.04 0.32
C GLN A 43 -8.90 -27.89 -0.01
N LEU A 44 -8.08 -27.48 -0.99
CA LEU A 44 -6.85 -28.19 -1.35
C LEU A 44 -5.69 -27.78 -0.43
N GLN A 45 -4.87 -28.74 -0.01
CA GLN A 45 -3.65 -28.45 0.78
C GLN A 45 -2.52 -27.88 -0.10
N GLU A 46 -2.51 -28.25 -1.38
CA GLU A 46 -1.57 -27.77 -2.39
C GLU A 46 -2.39 -27.33 -3.61
N LEU A 47 -2.02 -26.21 -4.21
CA LEU A 47 -2.71 -25.60 -5.36
C LEU A 47 -1.80 -25.63 -6.59
N ASP A 48 -2.32 -26.12 -7.71
CA ASP A 48 -1.56 -26.14 -8.95
C ASP A 48 -1.49 -24.72 -9.56
N PRO A 49 -0.32 -24.27 -10.05
CA PRO A 49 -0.21 -23.04 -10.84
C PRO A 49 -1.23 -22.94 -11.98
N GLU A 50 -1.64 -24.04 -12.63
CA GLU A 50 -2.70 -24.04 -13.64
C GLU A 50 -4.03 -23.54 -13.07
N GLN A 51 -4.48 -24.11 -11.94
CA GLN A 51 -5.71 -23.73 -11.24
C GLN A 51 -5.71 -22.25 -10.83
N LEU A 52 -4.55 -21.74 -10.38
CA LEU A 52 -4.40 -20.33 -10.03
C LEU A 52 -4.51 -19.42 -11.27
N ASN A 53 -3.96 -19.84 -12.41
CA ASN A 53 -4.08 -19.14 -13.69
C ASN A 53 -5.49 -19.21 -14.28
N GLU A 54 -6.24 -20.28 -14.05
CA GLU A 54 -7.66 -20.37 -14.41
C GLU A 54 -8.52 -19.44 -13.56
N LEU A 55 -8.33 -19.46 -12.24
CA LEU A 55 -8.99 -18.54 -11.31
C LEU A 55 -8.70 -17.07 -11.66
N GLN A 56 -7.44 -16.75 -12.00
CA GLN A 56 -7.07 -15.42 -12.48
C GLN A 56 -7.85 -15.04 -13.75
N ARG A 57 -7.89 -15.93 -14.75
CA ARG A 57 -8.60 -15.71 -16.02
C ARG A 57 -10.11 -15.53 -15.81
N ALA A 58 -10.74 -16.37 -14.99
CA ALA A 58 -12.17 -16.27 -14.68
C ALA A 58 -12.49 -14.95 -13.96
N CYS A 59 -11.68 -14.58 -12.96
CA CYS A 59 -11.81 -13.32 -12.24
C CYS A 59 -11.68 -12.09 -13.17
N GLN A 60 -10.72 -12.11 -14.11
CA GLN A 60 -10.47 -11.04 -15.08
C GLN A 60 -11.56 -10.92 -16.16
N GLN A 61 -12.19 -12.03 -16.57
CA GLN A 61 -13.26 -12.02 -17.57
C GLN A 61 -14.60 -11.49 -17.02
N GLN A 62 -14.85 -11.63 -15.72
CA GLN A 62 -16.11 -11.22 -15.08
C GLN A 62 -15.91 -10.21 -13.95
N PRO A 63 -15.19 -9.09 -14.15
CA PRO A 63 -14.66 -8.27 -13.06
C PRO A 63 -15.74 -7.64 -12.18
N VAL A 64 -16.92 -7.35 -12.74
CA VAL A 64 -18.09 -6.85 -11.99
C VAL A 64 -18.74 -7.95 -11.12
N ALA A 65 -18.68 -9.21 -11.52
CA ALA A 65 -19.15 -10.34 -10.71
C ALA A 65 -18.14 -10.64 -9.60
N THR A 66 -16.84 -10.75 -9.94
CA THR A 66 -15.73 -10.91 -9.00
C THR A 66 -15.79 -9.85 -7.89
N ALA A 67 -15.90 -8.57 -8.24
CA ALA A 67 -15.98 -7.47 -7.28
C ALA A 67 -17.20 -7.55 -6.34
N LYS A 68 -18.34 -8.09 -6.81
CA LYS A 68 -19.54 -8.34 -5.98
C LYS A 68 -19.40 -9.58 -5.10
N LEU A 69 -18.50 -10.50 -5.45
CA LEU A 69 -18.25 -11.73 -4.71
C LEU A 69 -17.28 -11.54 -3.54
N LEU A 70 -16.21 -10.73 -3.68
CA LEU A 70 -15.17 -10.53 -2.65
C LEU A 70 -15.73 -10.26 -1.22
N PRO A 71 -16.76 -9.42 -1.00
CA PRO A 71 -17.30 -9.16 0.34
C PRO A 71 -18.03 -10.36 0.97
N ARG A 72 -18.29 -11.42 0.20
CA ARG A 72 -18.99 -12.65 0.61
C ARG A 72 -18.03 -13.83 0.85
N LEU A 73 -16.75 -13.67 0.50
CA LEU A 73 -15.73 -14.70 0.66
C LEU A 73 -15.23 -14.80 2.11
N SER A 74 -14.83 -16.00 2.54
CA SER A 74 -14.07 -16.19 3.79
C SER A 74 -12.66 -15.59 3.69
N CYS A 75 -11.95 -15.50 4.81
CA CYS A 75 -10.59 -14.93 4.82
C CYS A 75 -9.56 -15.77 4.04
N HIS A 76 -9.81 -17.07 3.85
CA HIS A 76 -8.94 -17.95 3.06
C HIS A 76 -9.25 -17.85 1.57
N GLU A 77 -10.53 -17.99 1.19
CA GLU A 77 -11.02 -17.75 -0.18
C GLU A 77 -10.56 -16.39 -0.73
N LEU A 78 -10.72 -15.33 0.08
CA LEU A 78 -10.32 -13.96 -0.28
C LEU A 78 -8.80 -13.79 -0.39
N TYR A 79 -8.02 -14.50 0.43
CA TYR A 79 -6.55 -14.52 0.31
C TYR A 79 -6.13 -15.19 -1.01
N LEU A 80 -6.67 -16.37 -1.32
CA LEU A 80 -6.39 -17.10 -2.56
C LEU A 80 -6.76 -16.28 -3.81
N VAL A 81 -7.96 -15.69 -3.83
CA VAL A 81 -8.43 -14.84 -4.92
C VAL A 81 -7.54 -13.59 -5.07
N SER A 82 -7.14 -12.96 -3.96
CA SER A 82 -6.22 -11.79 -4.01
C SER A 82 -4.85 -12.16 -4.59
N SER A 83 -4.29 -13.31 -4.20
CA SER A 83 -3.02 -13.81 -4.76
C SER A 83 -3.15 -14.18 -6.24
N ALA A 84 -4.25 -14.80 -6.65
CA ALA A 84 -4.51 -15.16 -8.06
C ALA A 84 -4.61 -13.91 -8.96
N ILE A 85 -5.22 -12.83 -8.48
CA ILE A 85 -5.36 -11.56 -9.21
C ILE A 85 -4.28 -10.52 -8.86
N ALA A 86 -3.16 -10.96 -8.29
CA ALA A 86 -2.01 -10.08 -8.05
C ALA A 86 -1.52 -9.44 -9.37
N GLY A 87 -1.25 -8.15 -9.33
CA GLY A 87 -0.98 -7.35 -10.52
C GLY A 87 -2.23 -6.97 -11.33
N CYS A 88 -3.45 -6.96 -10.76
CA CYS A 88 -4.64 -6.50 -11.47
C CYS A 88 -4.66 -4.99 -11.74
N ASP A 89 -5.35 -4.58 -12.81
CA ASP A 89 -5.38 -3.20 -13.27
C ASP A 89 -6.25 -2.27 -12.42
N PHE A 90 -5.83 -1.01 -12.30
CA PHE A 90 -6.33 -0.07 -11.30
C PHE A 90 -7.75 0.46 -11.57
N ASP A 91 -8.16 0.53 -12.84
CA ASP A 91 -9.52 0.91 -13.26
C ASP A 91 -10.55 -0.24 -13.14
N SER A 92 -10.12 -1.44 -12.75
CA SER A 92 -11.03 -2.56 -12.54
C SER A 92 -11.92 -2.36 -11.31
N PRO A 93 -13.23 -2.69 -11.35
CA PRO A 93 -14.08 -2.69 -10.15
C PRO A 93 -13.59 -3.69 -9.09
N ILE A 94 -12.77 -4.68 -9.46
CA ILE A 94 -12.07 -5.57 -8.54
C ILE A 94 -11.15 -4.76 -7.62
N THR A 95 -10.42 -3.78 -8.13
CA THR A 95 -9.42 -3.00 -7.37
C THR A 95 -10.07 -2.17 -6.27
N ASP A 96 -11.19 -1.50 -6.52
CA ASP A 96 -11.92 -0.78 -5.46
C ASP A 96 -12.52 -1.73 -4.41
N ALA A 97 -13.02 -2.90 -4.85
CA ALA A 97 -13.52 -3.92 -3.94
C ALA A 97 -12.41 -4.53 -3.06
N LEU A 98 -11.23 -4.84 -3.62
CA LEU A 98 -10.06 -5.33 -2.87
C LEU A 98 -9.59 -4.32 -1.83
N VAL A 99 -9.42 -3.04 -2.19
CA VAL A 99 -9.08 -1.99 -1.21
C VAL A 99 -10.20 -1.83 -0.18
N GLY A 100 -11.47 -1.96 -0.59
CA GLY A 100 -12.63 -2.01 0.30
C GLY A 100 -12.67 -3.21 1.26
N GLU A 101 -12.07 -4.34 0.91
CA GLU A 101 -11.84 -5.47 1.83
C GLU A 101 -10.65 -5.22 2.76
N ALA A 102 -9.53 -4.71 2.23
CA ALA A 102 -8.34 -4.40 3.02
C ALA A 102 -8.64 -3.43 4.18
N LEU A 103 -9.49 -2.43 3.92
CA LEU A 103 -9.96 -1.45 4.91
C LEU A 103 -10.92 -2.03 5.97
N ARG A 104 -11.45 -3.26 5.77
CA ARG A 104 -12.51 -3.85 6.60
C ARG A 104 -12.15 -5.18 7.29
N ARG A 105 -11.27 -5.99 6.72
CA ARG A 105 -10.97 -7.33 7.23
C ARG A 105 -10.09 -7.25 8.49
N PRO A 106 -10.45 -7.95 9.59
CA PRO A 106 -9.68 -7.89 10.84
C PRO A 106 -8.39 -8.73 10.80
N GLN A 107 -8.28 -9.67 9.87
CA GLN A 107 -7.11 -10.55 9.73
C GLN A 107 -6.01 -9.86 8.89
N PRO A 108 -4.83 -9.55 9.45
CA PRO A 108 -3.81 -8.77 8.76
C PRO A 108 -3.33 -9.39 7.45
N THR A 109 -3.13 -10.71 7.39
CA THR A 109 -2.64 -11.42 6.21
C THR A 109 -3.58 -11.26 5.00
N THR A 110 -4.89 -11.42 5.21
CA THR A 110 -5.89 -11.26 4.15
C THR A 110 -6.03 -9.81 3.74
N ALA A 111 -6.05 -8.87 4.70
CA ALA A 111 -6.10 -7.43 4.42
C ALA A 111 -4.88 -6.94 3.63
N LEU A 112 -3.69 -7.44 3.97
CA LEU A 112 -2.43 -7.14 3.29
C LEU A 112 -2.42 -7.69 1.86
N ALA A 113 -2.86 -8.94 1.65
CA ALA A 113 -3.00 -9.52 0.31
C ALA A 113 -3.97 -8.69 -0.56
N CYS A 114 -5.12 -8.27 0.01
CA CYS A 114 -6.07 -7.39 -0.69
C CYS A 114 -5.46 -6.03 -1.06
N LEU A 115 -4.57 -5.46 -0.23
CA LEU A 115 -3.96 -4.15 -0.48
C LEU A 115 -2.75 -4.21 -1.43
N LEU A 116 -2.05 -5.34 -1.49
CA LEU A 116 -0.90 -5.56 -2.38
C LEU A 116 -1.29 -6.09 -3.76
N ALA A 117 -2.43 -6.78 -3.91
CA ALA A 117 -2.86 -7.37 -5.19
C ALA A 117 -3.06 -6.36 -6.34
N PRO A 118 -3.64 -5.15 -6.17
CA PRO A 118 -3.74 -4.18 -7.26
C PRO A 118 -2.39 -3.58 -7.67
N ARG A 119 -2.21 -3.21 -8.94
CA ARG A 119 -1.00 -2.46 -9.38
C ARG A 119 -0.91 -1.06 -8.81
N ARG A 120 -2.06 -0.40 -8.62
CA ARG A 120 -2.25 0.92 -8.00
C ARG A 120 -3.64 0.96 -7.36
N VAL A 121 -3.89 1.91 -6.47
CA VAL A 121 -5.18 2.08 -5.79
C VAL A 121 -6.01 3.22 -6.39
N PRO A 122 -7.35 3.26 -6.19
CA PRO A 122 -8.16 4.38 -6.66
C PRO A 122 -7.86 5.65 -5.84
N LEU A 123 -7.72 6.80 -6.50
CA LEU A 123 -7.46 8.10 -5.84
C LEU A 123 -8.45 8.40 -4.68
N ALA A 124 -9.71 8.00 -4.84
CA ALA A 124 -10.75 8.17 -3.83
C ALA A 124 -10.48 7.41 -2.51
N ARG A 125 -9.60 6.40 -2.51
CA ARG A 125 -9.24 5.58 -1.34
C ARG A 125 -8.02 6.09 -0.57
N LEU A 126 -7.23 7.01 -1.13
CA LEU A 126 -6.05 7.55 -0.43
C LEU A 126 -6.38 8.13 0.97
N PRO A 127 -7.52 8.81 1.21
CA PRO A 127 -7.87 9.30 2.55
C PRO A 127 -8.16 8.20 3.58
N ASP A 128 -8.72 7.06 3.14
CA ASP A 128 -8.90 5.89 3.98
C ASP A 128 -7.54 5.23 4.30
N LEU A 129 -6.65 5.15 3.31
CA LEU A 129 -5.29 4.62 3.46
C LEU A 129 -4.40 5.50 4.33
N ALA A 130 -4.55 6.83 4.27
CA ALA A 130 -3.88 7.77 5.17
C ALA A 130 -4.31 7.59 6.63
N LYS A 131 -5.59 7.28 6.88
CA LYS A 131 -6.05 6.88 8.22
C LYS A 131 -5.51 5.52 8.62
N MET A 132 -5.50 4.54 7.70
CA MET A 132 -4.95 3.20 7.95
C MET A 132 -3.48 3.26 8.38
N ALA A 133 -2.65 4.05 7.68
CA ALA A 133 -1.22 4.21 7.97
C ALA A 133 -0.91 4.74 9.38
N LEU A 134 -1.80 5.56 9.96
CA LEU A 134 -1.62 6.17 11.29
C LEU A 134 -2.26 5.36 12.43
N ASN A 135 -3.35 4.64 12.14
CA ASN A 135 -4.14 3.91 13.14
C ASN A 135 -3.26 2.90 13.92
N PRO A 136 -3.11 3.06 15.26
CA PRO A 136 -2.31 2.13 16.07
C PRO A 136 -2.89 0.72 16.12
N ASN A 137 -4.18 0.55 15.84
CA ASN A 137 -4.87 -0.74 15.90
C ASN A 137 -4.69 -1.60 14.63
N HIS A 138 -3.94 -1.14 13.63
CA HIS A 138 -3.58 -1.94 12.46
C HIS A 138 -2.15 -2.47 12.56
N ASP A 139 -1.95 -3.69 12.08
CA ASP A 139 -0.64 -4.32 11.97
C ASP A 139 0.34 -3.44 11.16
N LEU A 140 1.60 -3.41 11.58
CA LEU A 140 2.60 -2.51 11.01
C LEU A 140 2.92 -2.84 9.53
N ALA A 141 2.75 -4.08 9.08
CA ALA A 141 2.88 -4.47 7.68
C ALA A 141 1.73 -3.90 6.83
N LEU A 142 0.50 -3.92 7.34
CA LEU A 142 -0.66 -3.31 6.68
C LEU A 142 -0.53 -1.77 6.61
N ARG A 143 -0.02 -1.16 7.69
CA ARG A 143 0.34 0.27 7.73
C ARG A 143 1.45 0.60 6.71
N SER A 144 2.44 -0.28 6.56
CA SER A 144 3.54 -0.15 5.59
C SER A 144 3.05 -0.19 4.14
N ALA A 145 2.17 -1.14 3.81
CA ALA A 145 1.54 -1.20 2.50
C ALA A 145 0.70 0.06 2.22
N ALA A 146 -0.06 0.57 3.20
CA ALA A 146 -0.80 1.83 3.04
C ALA A 146 0.12 3.04 2.79
N LEU A 147 1.30 3.10 3.43
CA LEU A 147 2.31 4.14 3.18
C LEU A 147 2.92 4.04 1.78
N VAL A 148 3.19 2.82 1.28
CA VAL A 148 3.60 2.60 -0.12
C VAL A 148 2.56 3.17 -1.09
N ARG A 149 1.28 2.83 -0.92
CA ARG A 149 0.21 3.32 -1.81
C ARG A 149 0.06 4.85 -1.80
N LEU A 150 0.44 5.52 -0.71
CA LEU A 150 0.52 6.98 -0.67
C LEU A 150 1.73 7.50 -1.46
N LEU A 151 2.92 6.89 -1.30
CA LEU A 151 4.12 7.26 -2.04
C LEU A 151 3.97 7.03 -3.56
N GLU A 152 3.32 5.93 -3.99
CA GLU A 152 3.01 5.65 -5.40
C GLU A 152 2.20 6.76 -6.08
N HIS A 153 1.27 7.37 -5.34
CA HIS A 153 0.47 8.50 -5.82
C HIS A 153 1.17 9.86 -5.63
N GLY A 154 2.44 9.89 -5.21
CA GLY A 154 3.20 11.13 -5.03
C GLY A 154 2.85 11.91 -3.76
N CYS A 155 2.20 11.30 -2.77
CA CYS A 155 1.95 11.91 -1.45
C CYS A 155 3.24 11.95 -0.61
N VAL A 156 4.19 12.81 -1.00
CA VAL A 156 5.56 12.89 -0.45
C VAL A 156 5.58 13.05 1.08
N SER A 157 4.57 13.70 1.66
CA SER A 157 4.45 13.86 3.11
C SER A 157 4.16 12.56 3.89
N SER A 158 3.98 11.43 3.21
CA SER A 158 4.00 10.10 3.84
C SER A 158 5.40 9.54 4.08
N TRP A 159 6.45 10.09 3.45
CA TRP A 159 7.82 9.61 3.59
C TRP A 159 8.34 9.58 5.04
N PRO A 160 8.18 10.63 5.88
CA PRO A 160 8.71 10.61 7.25
C PRO A 160 8.13 9.47 8.11
N VAL A 161 6.89 9.05 7.83
CA VAL A 161 6.28 7.88 8.50
C VAL A 161 6.89 6.58 8.01
N ALA A 162 7.00 6.38 6.68
CA ALA A 162 7.67 5.21 6.11
C ALA A 162 9.14 5.08 6.57
N ARG A 163 9.87 6.19 6.59
CA ARG A 163 11.25 6.32 7.08
C ARG A 163 11.39 5.84 8.53
N SER A 164 10.48 6.24 9.43
CA SER A 164 10.52 5.77 10.82
C SER A 164 10.14 4.29 10.98
N VAL A 165 9.30 3.74 10.10
CA VAL A 165 9.03 2.30 10.08
C VAL A 165 10.25 1.52 9.57
N LEU A 166 10.98 2.01 8.56
CA LEU A 166 12.27 1.45 8.14
C LEU A 166 13.29 1.46 9.30
N LEU A 167 13.28 2.51 10.13
CA LEU A 167 14.14 2.67 11.31
C LEU A 167 13.55 2.08 12.62
N SER A 168 12.45 1.33 12.57
CA SER A 168 11.85 0.71 13.75
C SER A 168 12.82 -0.28 14.42
N GLY A 169 12.84 -0.27 15.75
CA GLY A 169 13.82 -1.04 16.54
C GLY A 169 15.26 -0.48 16.57
N THR A 170 15.52 0.66 15.92
CA THR A 170 16.75 1.45 16.16
C THR A 170 16.54 2.47 17.28
N ALA A 171 17.58 3.21 17.67
CA ALA A 171 17.43 4.33 18.62
C ALA A 171 16.40 5.39 18.16
N HIS A 172 16.23 5.60 16.85
CA HIS A 172 15.29 6.59 16.29
C HIS A 172 13.81 6.26 16.56
N ASP A 173 13.50 4.98 16.80
CA ASP A 173 12.16 4.50 17.13
C ASP A 173 11.59 5.10 18.43
N ARG A 174 12.48 5.52 19.35
CA ARG A 174 12.09 6.10 20.66
C ARG A 174 11.72 7.58 20.63
N ILE A 175 12.13 8.31 19.59
CA ILE A 175 11.99 9.78 19.49
C ILE A 175 11.02 10.22 18.38
N THR A 176 10.44 9.27 17.66
CA THR A 176 9.51 9.54 16.55
C THR A 176 8.08 9.78 17.07
N PRO A 177 7.43 10.93 16.79
CA PRO A 177 6.10 11.23 17.33
C PRO A 177 4.94 10.45 16.68
N TRP A 178 5.15 9.85 15.49
CA TRP A 178 4.20 8.94 14.82
C TRP A 178 4.50 7.44 15.03
N ALA A 179 5.50 7.08 15.86
CA ALA A 179 5.84 5.69 16.18
C ALA A 179 4.87 5.09 17.23
N THR A 180 3.62 4.92 16.80
CA THR A 180 2.49 4.43 17.59
C THR A 180 2.38 2.89 17.63
N TRP A 181 3.37 2.17 17.09
CA TRP A 181 3.42 0.71 17.06
C TRP A 181 4.03 0.11 18.32
N GLU A 182 3.70 -1.15 18.60
CA GLU A 182 4.27 -1.91 19.72
C GLU A 182 5.77 -2.15 19.53
N ARG A 183 6.53 -2.04 20.63
CA ARG A 183 7.99 -2.23 20.62
C ARG A 183 8.39 -3.69 20.85
N SER A 184 7.77 -4.58 20.08
CA SER A 184 7.90 -6.04 20.18
C SER A 184 9.12 -6.63 19.47
N GLY A 185 9.83 -5.83 18.66
CA GLY A 185 10.97 -6.28 17.84
C GLY A 185 10.60 -6.97 16.53
N LYS A 186 9.33 -7.30 16.30
CA LYS A 186 8.84 -7.98 15.08
C LYS A 186 8.67 -7.01 13.90
N TYR A 187 9.79 -6.52 13.38
CA TYR A 187 9.81 -5.45 12.38
C TYR A 187 10.23 -5.87 10.96
N GLU A 188 10.56 -7.14 10.73
CA GLU A 188 11.06 -7.58 9.42
C GLU A 188 10.06 -7.37 8.27
N LEU A 189 8.85 -7.91 8.40
CA LEU A 189 7.82 -7.83 7.35
C LEU A 189 7.49 -6.38 6.93
N PRO A 190 7.17 -5.44 7.84
CA PRO A 190 6.92 -4.05 7.45
C PRO A 190 8.12 -3.40 6.75
N LYS A 191 9.35 -3.65 7.23
CA LYS A 191 10.58 -3.14 6.57
C LYS A 191 10.78 -3.74 5.18
N ARG A 192 10.56 -5.06 5.01
CA ARG A 192 10.68 -5.77 3.72
C ARG A 192 9.68 -5.21 2.70
N ILE A 193 8.42 -5.00 3.10
CA ILE A 193 7.38 -4.37 2.25
C ILE A 193 7.82 -2.98 1.80
N LEU A 194 8.19 -2.10 2.73
CA LEU A 194 8.66 -0.76 2.40
C LEU A 194 9.85 -0.80 1.43
N LYS A 195 10.86 -1.62 1.71
CA LYS A 195 12.07 -1.72 0.87
C LYS A 195 11.75 -2.17 -0.56
N VAL A 196 11.02 -3.28 -0.73
CA VAL A 196 10.75 -3.87 -2.04
C VAL A 196 9.92 -2.92 -2.91
N GLU A 197 8.86 -2.33 -2.34
CA GLU A 197 7.95 -1.47 -3.10
C GLU A 197 8.54 -0.07 -3.36
N ILE A 198 9.32 0.49 -2.43
CA ILE A 198 10.05 1.75 -2.69
C ILE A 198 11.11 1.54 -3.78
N GLU A 199 11.80 0.40 -3.82
CA GLU A 199 12.70 0.07 -4.93
C GLU A 199 11.95 -0.13 -6.25
N ALA A 200 10.74 -0.70 -6.24
CA ALA A 200 9.90 -0.81 -7.43
C ALA A 200 9.43 0.57 -7.93
N LEU A 201 9.02 1.45 -7.01
CA LEU A 201 8.65 2.84 -7.30
C LEU A 201 9.82 3.66 -7.84
N ILE A 202 11.02 3.51 -7.27
CA ILE A 202 12.26 4.14 -7.76
C ILE A 202 12.60 3.65 -9.19
N ARG A 203 12.42 2.36 -9.50
CA ARG A 203 12.55 1.85 -10.87
C ARG A 203 11.51 2.46 -11.81
N HIS A 204 10.24 2.51 -11.38
CA HIS A 204 9.13 3.00 -12.19
C HIS A 204 9.19 4.50 -12.50
N LEU A 205 9.68 5.32 -11.57
CA LEU A 205 9.79 6.78 -11.75
C LEU A 205 11.10 7.23 -12.43
N SER A 206 12.07 6.34 -12.59
CA SER A 206 13.36 6.68 -13.20
C SER A 206 13.28 6.73 -14.73
N PRO A 207 13.90 7.73 -15.40
CA PRO A 207 14.07 7.72 -16.85
C PRO A 207 14.99 6.58 -17.33
N HIS A 208 15.78 6.00 -16.43
CA HIS A 208 16.69 4.87 -16.69
C HIS A 208 16.45 3.79 -15.63
N PRO A 209 15.48 2.87 -15.85
CA PRO A 209 15.16 1.81 -14.89
C PRO A 209 16.28 0.76 -14.79
N ASP A 210 16.93 0.42 -15.90
CA ASP A 210 17.89 -0.69 -15.97
C ASP A 210 19.24 -0.38 -15.29
N SER A 211 19.56 0.90 -15.09
CA SER A 211 20.75 1.34 -14.34
C SER A 211 20.55 1.38 -12.81
N ILE A 212 19.36 1.01 -12.31
CA ILE A 212 19.05 1.03 -10.88
C ILE A 212 19.51 -0.28 -10.23
N SER A 213 20.66 -0.21 -9.57
CA SER A 213 21.06 -1.21 -8.58
C SER A 213 20.09 -1.23 -7.39
N SER A 214 19.75 -2.43 -6.92
CA SER A 214 19.09 -2.65 -5.62
C SER A 214 20.03 -2.23 -4.49
N LEU A 215 19.47 -1.71 -3.41
CA LEU A 215 20.21 -1.43 -2.18
C LEU A 215 20.28 -2.68 -1.29
N ALA A 216 21.41 -2.85 -0.63
CA ALA A 216 21.56 -3.80 0.47
C ALA A 216 20.91 -3.20 1.72
N PHE A 217 19.64 -3.54 1.96
CA PHE A 217 18.93 -3.21 3.20
C PHE A 217 18.62 -4.52 3.93
N GLU A 218 19.20 -4.70 5.10
CA GLU A 218 18.95 -5.86 5.97
C GLU A 218 18.08 -5.40 7.15
N PRO A 219 16.80 -5.84 7.26
CA PRO A 219 15.86 -5.43 8.30
C PRO A 219 16.36 -5.56 9.75
N ASN A 220 17.24 -6.54 10.00
CA ASN A 220 17.86 -6.83 11.29
C ASN A 220 19.34 -6.39 11.35
N GLY A 221 19.82 -5.59 10.38
CA GLY A 221 21.19 -5.11 10.32
C GLY A 221 21.57 -4.17 11.47
N SER A 222 22.84 -3.77 11.57
CA SER A 222 23.26 -2.80 12.58
C SER A 222 22.50 -1.46 12.43
N TRP A 223 22.30 -0.73 13.52
CA TRP A 223 21.59 0.56 13.46
C TRP A 223 22.23 1.54 12.45
N GLN A 224 23.56 1.54 12.36
CA GLN A 224 24.30 2.34 11.38
C GLN A 224 23.98 1.91 9.94
N ALA A 225 24.00 0.61 9.63
CA ALA A 225 23.66 0.11 8.30
C ALA A 225 22.20 0.40 7.92
N GLN A 226 21.26 0.29 8.87
CA GLN A 226 19.86 0.65 8.63
C GLN A 226 19.69 2.16 8.36
N VAL A 227 20.35 3.03 9.13
CA VAL A 227 20.32 4.50 8.93
C VAL A 227 20.97 4.89 7.60
N GLU A 228 22.10 4.26 7.25
CA GLU A 228 22.78 4.50 5.97
C GLU A 228 21.89 4.07 4.79
N ALA A 229 21.36 2.85 4.81
CA ALA A 229 20.49 2.36 3.75
C ALA A 229 19.16 3.15 3.64
N CYS A 230 18.59 3.65 4.75
CA CYS A 230 17.47 4.59 4.72
C CYS A 230 17.85 5.91 4.03
N THR A 231 19.06 6.43 4.29
CA THR A 231 19.55 7.68 3.68
C THR A 231 19.84 7.49 2.18
N GLN A 232 20.28 6.30 1.78
CA GLN A 232 20.44 5.91 0.37
C GLN A 232 19.10 5.68 -0.36
N LEU A 233 18.04 5.24 0.34
CA LEU A 233 16.67 5.22 -0.21
C LEU A 233 16.13 6.65 -0.37
N GLU A 234 16.29 7.48 0.66
CA GLU A 234 15.81 8.87 0.72
C GLU A 234 16.36 9.74 -0.42
N SER A 235 17.67 9.68 -0.65
CA SER A 235 18.37 10.47 -1.68
C SER A 235 18.01 10.05 -3.12
N ARG A 236 17.48 8.83 -3.31
CA ARG A 236 16.99 8.33 -4.60
C ARG A 236 15.49 8.62 -4.78
N LEU A 237 14.69 8.44 -3.73
CA LEU A 237 13.25 8.57 -3.80
C LEU A 237 12.78 10.03 -3.85
N LEU A 238 13.29 10.90 -2.96
CA LEU A 238 12.75 12.26 -2.82
C LEU A 238 12.91 13.13 -4.08
N PRO A 239 14.04 13.08 -4.83
CA PRO A 239 14.12 13.78 -6.11
C PRO A 239 13.11 13.26 -7.14
N LEU A 240 12.94 11.94 -7.26
CA LEU A 240 12.00 11.32 -8.19
C LEU A 240 10.55 11.66 -7.85
N LEU A 241 10.16 11.65 -6.57
CA LEU A 241 8.83 12.09 -6.14
C LEU A 241 8.62 13.60 -6.36
N SER A 242 9.69 14.40 -6.28
CA SER A 242 9.63 15.85 -6.52
C SER A 242 9.47 16.18 -8.00
N SER A 243 10.18 15.50 -8.91
CA SER A 243 9.96 15.65 -10.35
C SER A 243 8.66 15.00 -10.82
N ALA A 244 8.27 13.87 -10.22
CA ALA A 244 6.98 13.24 -10.49
C ALA A 244 5.81 14.11 -10.00
N ARG A 245 5.99 15.00 -9.03
CA ARG A 245 4.92 15.93 -8.61
C ARG A 245 4.46 16.86 -9.74
N ASP A 246 5.36 17.24 -10.63
CA ASP A 246 5.06 18.13 -11.75
C ASP A 246 4.40 17.40 -12.95
N THR A 247 4.34 16.06 -12.91
CA THR A 247 3.67 15.21 -13.93
C THR A 247 2.52 14.35 -13.37
N ALA A 248 2.48 14.10 -12.06
CA ALA A 248 1.39 13.46 -11.32
C ALA A 248 0.21 14.43 -11.09
N ASP A 249 -0.17 15.13 -12.16
CA ASP A 249 -1.36 15.98 -12.17
C ASP A 249 -2.60 15.11 -11.96
N LEU A 250 -3.44 15.50 -11.02
CA LEU A 250 -4.73 14.87 -10.75
C LEU A 250 -5.66 14.92 -11.99
N SER A 251 -5.40 15.81 -12.96
CA SER A 251 -6.09 15.85 -14.26
C SER A 251 -6.03 14.53 -15.05
N THR A 252 -5.01 13.71 -14.82
CA THR A 252 -4.89 12.35 -15.39
C THR A 252 -5.98 11.38 -14.91
N HIS A 253 -6.55 11.65 -13.73
CA HIS A 253 -7.60 10.83 -13.13
C HIS A 253 -8.98 11.38 -13.52
N SER A 254 -9.99 10.49 -13.59
CA SER A 254 -11.35 10.92 -13.92
C SER A 254 -11.87 11.98 -12.93
N ARG A 255 -12.61 12.96 -13.45
CA ARG A 255 -13.22 14.03 -12.65
C ARG A 255 -14.04 13.49 -11.46
N GLN A 256 -14.71 12.35 -11.62
CA GLN A 256 -15.43 11.67 -10.55
C GLN A 256 -14.52 11.20 -9.40
N GLN A 257 -13.34 10.66 -9.70
CA GLN A 257 -12.35 10.30 -8.68
C GLN A 257 -11.79 11.56 -7.98
N GLN A 258 -11.48 12.63 -8.72
CA GLN A 258 -11.04 13.91 -8.15
C GLN A 258 -12.07 14.50 -7.18
N GLU A 259 -13.34 14.61 -7.59
CA GLU A 259 -14.43 15.14 -6.76
C GLU A 259 -14.69 14.24 -5.53
N SER A 260 -14.52 12.92 -5.66
CA SER A 260 -14.64 11.97 -4.55
C SER A 260 -13.49 12.11 -3.54
N PHE A 261 -12.26 12.25 -4.01
CA PHE A 261 -11.09 12.53 -3.18
C PHE A 261 -11.22 13.88 -2.43
N GLN A 262 -11.58 14.96 -3.14
CA GLN A 262 -11.80 16.27 -2.54
C GLN A 262 -12.91 16.23 -1.48
N ARG A 263 -14.00 15.50 -1.73
CA ARG A 263 -15.10 15.28 -0.77
C ARG A 263 -14.60 14.55 0.48
N ALA A 264 -13.82 13.48 0.32
CA ALA A 264 -13.25 12.72 1.43
C ALA A 264 -12.25 13.55 2.28
N VAL A 265 -11.33 14.29 1.65
CA VAL A 265 -10.45 15.26 2.35
C VAL A 265 -11.27 16.33 3.08
N GLY A 266 -12.35 16.81 2.47
CA GLY A 266 -13.30 17.74 3.10
C GLY A 266 -14.03 17.15 4.32
N LEU A 267 -14.28 15.85 4.35
CA LEU A 267 -14.85 15.16 5.53
C LEU A 267 -13.82 15.04 6.66
N LEU A 268 -12.56 14.72 6.36
CA LEU A 268 -11.48 14.70 7.36
C LEU A 268 -11.25 16.08 7.99
N LEU A 269 -11.23 17.13 7.18
CA LEU A 269 -11.14 18.53 7.65
C LEU A 269 -12.35 18.94 8.52
N ARG A 270 -13.54 18.40 8.26
CA ARG A 270 -14.74 18.64 9.08
C ARG A 270 -14.76 17.87 10.39
N ALA A 271 -14.19 16.67 10.43
CA ALA A 271 -14.05 15.88 11.65
C ALA A 271 -13.16 16.62 12.67
N GLY A 272 -12.02 17.16 12.20
CA GLY A 272 -11.21 18.12 12.96
C GLY A 272 -10.50 17.55 14.21
N ASP A 273 -10.64 16.26 14.47
CA ASP A 273 -9.85 15.50 15.43
C ASP A 273 -8.37 15.45 15.00
N HIS A 274 -7.49 14.99 15.89
CA HIS A 274 -6.06 14.99 15.62
C HIS A 274 -5.67 14.07 14.45
N ASP A 275 -6.27 12.88 14.38
CA ASP A 275 -5.82 11.80 13.50
C ASP A 275 -6.35 12.00 12.07
N SER A 276 -7.57 12.51 11.91
CA SER A 276 -8.09 12.98 10.62
C SER A 276 -7.25 14.13 10.05
N LEU A 277 -6.72 15.03 10.90
CA LEU A 277 -5.88 16.13 10.43
C LEU A 277 -4.45 15.68 10.08
N GLN A 278 -3.90 14.68 10.77
CA GLN A 278 -2.65 14.02 10.36
C GLN A 278 -2.84 13.21 9.06
N ALA A 279 -3.97 12.53 8.89
CA ALA A 279 -4.30 11.85 7.64
C ALA A 279 -4.37 12.85 6.47
N VAL A 280 -4.88 14.07 6.69
CA VAL A 280 -4.85 15.14 5.67
C VAL A 280 -3.42 15.62 5.38
N THR A 281 -2.49 15.66 6.35
CA THR A 281 -1.10 16.08 6.06
C THR A 281 -0.29 14.99 5.35
N LEU A 282 -0.58 13.71 5.57
CA LEU A 282 -0.02 12.60 4.76
C LEU A 282 -0.36 12.76 3.27
N LEU A 283 -1.56 13.26 2.95
CA LEU A 283 -2.06 13.44 1.58
C LEU A 283 -1.46 14.67 0.84
N LEU A 284 -0.48 15.36 1.42
CA LEU A 284 0.21 16.45 0.71
C LEU A 284 1.17 15.87 -0.34
N PRO A 285 1.20 16.43 -1.57
CA PRO A 285 0.66 17.74 -1.95
C PRO A 285 -0.83 17.76 -2.34
N HIS A 286 -1.45 16.62 -2.66
CA HIS A 286 -2.79 16.53 -3.27
C HIS A 286 -3.94 17.09 -2.43
N ALA A 287 -3.83 17.08 -1.10
CA ALA A 287 -4.81 17.72 -0.23
C ALA A 287 -4.79 19.27 -0.28
N LEU A 288 -3.73 19.89 -0.81
CA LEU A 288 -3.51 21.34 -0.72
C LEU A 288 -4.61 22.19 -1.38
N PRO A 289 -5.14 21.87 -2.59
CA PRO A 289 -6.24 22.66 -3.17
C PRO A 289 -7.51 22.64 -2.31
N THR A 290 -7.86 21.47 -1.75
CA THR A 290 -8.98 21.32 -0.82
C THR A 290 -8.75 22.13 0.47
N MET A 291 -7.52 22.16 0.98
CA MET A 291 -7.14 22.97 2.14
C MET A 291 -7.19 24.49 1.83
N MET A 292 -6.82 24.93 0.64
CA MET A 292 -6.95 26.34 0.24
C MET A 292 -8.41 26.77 0.09
N ALA A 293 -9.25 25.92 -0.53
CA ALA A 293 -10.70 26.13 -0.58
C ALA A 293 -11.33 26.16 0.82
N ALA A 294 -10.85 25.31 1.75
CA ALA A 294 -11.24 25.32 3.16
C ALA A 294 -10.83 26.61 3.90
N LEU A 295 -9.64 27.17 3.62
CA LEU A 295 -9.21 28.45 4.21
C LEU A 295 -10.05 29.64 3.74
N ALA A 296 -10.44 29.65 2.46
CA ALA A 296 -11.27 30.69 1.85
C ALA A 296 -12.76 30.59 2.19
N ASN A 297 -13.19 29.49 2.82
CA ASN A 297 -14.57 29.28 3.24
C ASN A 297 -14.93 30.15 4.46
N ARG A 298 -16.20 30.56 4.57
CA ARG A 298 -16.74 31.28 5.74
C ARG A 298 -16.93 30.37 6.96
N ASP A 299 -16.86 29.05 6.80
CA ASP A 299 -16.85 28.09 7.92
C ASP A 299 -15.55 28.21 8.75
N LEU A 300 -15.68 28.82 9.93
CA LEU A 300 -14.58 29.01 10.88
C LEU A 300 -13.99 27.68 11.39
N LYS A 301 -14.78 26.60 11.49
CA LYS A 301 -14.26 25.28 11.91
C LYS A 301 -13.38 24.70 10.80
N LEU A 302 -13.86 24.74 9.57
CA LEU A 302 -13.14 24.24 8.40
C LEU A 302 -11.85 25.03 8.11
N SER A 303 -11.91 26.36 8.20
CA SER A 303 -10.72 27.23 8.06
C SER A 303 -9.72 26.99 9.20
N SER A 304 -10.19 26.79 10.45
CA SER A 304 -9.32 26.43 11.58
C SER A 304 -8.65 25.06 11.42
N ALA A 305 -9.39 24.05 10.94
CA ALA A 305 -8.86 22.72 10.62
C ALA A 305 -7.74 22.77 9.57
N ALA A 306 -7.97 23.49 8.45
CA ALA A 306 -6.94 23.69 7.42
C ALA A 306 -5.70 24.43 7.95
N ARG A 307 -5.88 25.45 8.82
CA ARG A 307 -4.75 26.14 9.51
C ARG A 307 -3.97 25.19 10.44
N ARG A 308 -4.63 24.21 11.06
CA ARG A 308 -3.97 23.18 11.89
C ARG A 308 -3.16 22.23 11.02
N CYS A 309 -3.71 21.70 9.91
CA CYS A 309 -2.96 20.87 8.95
C CYS A 309 -1.69 21.58 8.43
N MET A 310 -1.76 22.87 8.08
CA MET A 310 -0.60 23.63 7.61
C MET A 310 0.52 23.79 8.67
N LYS A 311 0.21 23.58 9.96
CA LYS A 311 1.19 23.56 11.06
C LYS A 311 1.69 22.14 11.39
N LEU A 312 0.85 21.12 11.21
CA LEU A 312 1.13 19.70 11.43
C LEU A 312 1.98 19.08 10.30
N LYS A 313 2.99 19.80 9.81
CA LYS A 313 3.94 19.25 8.83
C LYS A 313 4.64 18.02 9.44
N PRO A 314 4.59 16.84 8.81
CA PRO A 314 5.55 15.79 9.13
C PRO A 314 6.95 16.32 8.73
N GLN A 315 7.87 16.29 9.69
CA GLN A 315 9.24 16.81 9.57
C GLN A 315 10.22 15.69 9.21
#